data_AF-A0A5C3NX68-F1
#
_entry.id   AF-A0A5C3NX68-F1
#
_cell.length_a   1.000
_cell.length_b   1.000
_cell.length_c   1.000
_cell.angle_alpha   90.00
_cell.angle_beta   90.00
_cell.angle_gamma   90.00
#
_symmetry.space_group_name_H-M   'P 1'
#
loop_
_entity.id
_entity.type
_entity.pdbx_description
1 polymer ?
#
loop_
_entity_poly.entity_id
_entity_poly.type
_entity_poly.pdbx_seq_one_letter_code
_entity_poly.pdbx_strand_id
1 'polypeptide(L)'
;ILRLLDMKSLLHLRPCCHAFLDMVTQELHDHMEDIVTPFVPKPRAFLDHLPTVDSYIGGSAVIPFFVRDARYLANALEVFVPFLHVLEIGRHITQVQGGQEEDDFGSDDDFDDYLPHRASRSVTRYRTPAGVVILICCRYIDPLATIACAWSSLHVCYANPTFFGHGYPGMTLERRGLIGDGIGEADEVCARMRRMRNRGFDLRVSARAWPEYARLSPCAARRFACHTQPRNFLDD
;
A
#
# COMPACT_ATOMS: atom_id res chain seq x y z
N ILE A 1 12.95 -17.92 -13.88
CA ILE A 1 12.08 -17.35 -14.94
C ILE A 1 10.98 -16.48 -14.34
N LEU A 2 10.19 -16.97 -13.38
CA LEU A 2 9.09 -16.21 -12.76
C LEU A 2 9.51 -14.87 -12.15
N ARG A 3 10.67 -14.82 -11.47
CA ARG A 3 11.29 -13.59 -10.96
C ARG A 3 11.47 -12.48 -12.00
N LEU A 4 11.64 -12.84 -13.28
CA LEU A 4 11.86 -11.90 -14.39
C LEU A 4 10.56 -11.43 -15.05
N LEU A 5 9.42 -12.03 -14.71
CA LEU A 5 8.11 -11.64 -15.24
C LEU A 5 7.59 -10.42 -14.49
N ASP A 6 6.92 -9.53 -15.22
CA ASP A 6 6.13 -8.47 -14.60
C ASP A 6 4.86 -9.04 -13.94
N MET A 7 4.20 -8.24 -13.09
CA MET A 7 3.01 -8.68 -12.35
C MET A 7 1.91 -9.14 -13.31
N LYS A 8 1.68 -8.42 -14.41
CA LYS A 8 0.66 -8.75 -15.40
C LYS A 8 0.91 -10.14 -16.03
N SER A 9 2.15 -10.43 -16.40
CA SER A 9 2.55 -11.71 -16.99
C SER A 9 2.41 -12.85 -16.00
N LEU A 10 2.75 -12.65 -14.72
CA LEU A 10 2.53 -13.66 -13.67
C LEU A 10 1.05 -13.99 -13.49
N LEU A 11 0.20 -12.96 -13.44
CA LEU A 11 -1.25 -13.16 -13.26
C LEU A 11 -1.89 -13.82 -14.48
N HIS A 12 -1.40 -13.57 -15.70
CA HIS A 12 -1.83 -14.29 -16.89
C HIS A 12 -1.33 -15.74 -16.94
N LEU A 13 -0.17 -16.05 -16.36
CA LEU A 13 0.38 -17.40 -16.30
C LEU A 13 -0.37 -18.28 -15.29
N ARG A 14 -0.81 -17.69 -14.18
CA ARG A 14 -1.53 -18.37 -13.08
C ARG A 14 -2.70 -19.26 -13.55
N PRO A 15 -3.64 -18.82 -14.42
CA PRO A 15 -4.75 -19.65 -14.87
C PRO A 15 -4.39 -20.68 -15.96
N CYS A 16 -3.16 -20.69 -16.49
CA CYS A 16 -2.82 -21.56 -17.62
C CYS A 16 -2.78 -23.06 -17.25
N CYS A 17 -2.30 -23.43 -16.06
CA CYS A 17 -2.38 -24.79 -15.52
C CYS A 17 -2.13 -24.81 -14.00
N HIS A 18 -2.46 -25.93 -13.34
CA HIS A 18 -2.27 -26.09 -11.89
C HIS A 18 -0.80 -25.93 -11.44
N ALA A 19 0.16 -26.46 -12.20
CA ALA A 19 1.57 -26.29 -11.87
C ALA A 19 1.99 -24.82 -11.89
N PHE A 20 1.48 -24.02 -12.85
CA PHE A 20 1.71 -22.58 -12.87
C PHE A 20 0.98 -21.84 -11.77
N LEU A 21 -0.23 -22.27 -11.38
CA LEU A 21 -0.93 -21.73 -10.22
C LEU A 21 -0.07 -21.84 -8.95
N ASP A 22 0.46 -23.02 -8.67
CA ASP A 22 1.27 -23.27 -7.47
C ASP A 22 2.57 -22.46 -7.52
N MET A 23 3.27 -22.50 -8.65
CA MET A 23 4.53 -21.77 -8.81
C MET A 23 4.36 -20.24 -8.73
N VAL A 24 3.30 -19.69 -9.32
CA VAL A 24 3.02 -18.25 -9.24
C VAL A 24 2.61 -17.87 -7.82
N THR A 25 1.82 -18.70 -7.14
CA THR A 25 1.43 -18.46 -5.74
C THR A 25 2.66 -18.42 -4.83
N GLN A 26 3.56 -19.38 -4.96
CA GLN A 26 4.80 -19.41 -4.20
C GLN A 26 5.68 -18.19 -4.51
N GLU A 27 5.84 -17.83 -5.79
CA GLU A 27 6.62 -16.65 -6.19
C GLU A 27 6.04 -15.34 -5.63
N LEU A 28 4.72 -15.19 -5.58
CA LEU A 28 4.08 -14.02 -4.98
C LEU A 28 4.28 -13.98 -3.47
N HIS A 29 4.23 -15.13 -2.80
CA HIS A 29 4.48 -15.24 -1.37
C HIS A 29 5.94 -14.90 -1.03
N ASP A 30 6.89 -15.46 -1.77
CA ASP A 30 8.33 -15.18 -1.62
C ASP A 30 8.62 -13.69 -1.87
N HIS A 31 8.02 -13.09 -2.91
CA HIS A 31 8.18 -11.66 -3.20
C HIS A 31 7.60 -10.76 -2.10
N MET A 32 6.50 -11.17 -1.48
CA MET A 32 5.94 -10.46 -0.33
C MET A 32 6.83 -10.58 0.91
N GLU A 33 7.40 -11.76 1.15
CA GLU A 33 8.39 -11.98 2.21
C GLU A 33 9.62 -11.07 2.03
N ASP A 34 10.13 -10.97 0.81
CA ASP A 34 11.27 -10.09 0.46
C ASP A 34 10.95 -8.61 0.74
N ILE A 35 9.72 -8.17 0.48
CA ILE A 35 9.26 -6.79 0.76
C ILE A 35 9.18 -6.50 2.26
N VAL A 36 8.79 -7.49 3.05
CA VAL A 36 8.53 -7.33 4.49
C VAL A 36 9.78 -7.53 5.34
N THR A 37 10.73 -8.35 4.87
CA THR A 37 12.00 -8.67 5.54
C THR A 37 12.76 -7.45 6.08
N PRO A 38 12.85 -6.30 5.39
CA PRO A 38 13.53 -5.12 5.90
C PRO A 38 12.87 -4.47 7.13
N PHE A 39 11.66 -4.86 7.51
CA PHE A 39 10.87 -4.17 8.53
C PHE A 39 10.57 -5.02 9.76
N VAL A 40 10.65 -6.35 9.65
CA VAL A 40 10.36 -7.27 10.76
C VAL A 40 11.35 -8.44 10.74
N PRO A 41 11.80 -8.94 11.91
CA PRO A 41 12.79 -10.02 11.98
C PRO A 41 12.24 -11.40 11.62
N LYS A 42 10.91 -11.62 11.72
CA LYS A 42 10.26 -12.89 11.39
C LYS A 42 9.16 -12.66 10.35
N PRO A 43 9.52 -12.42 9.07
CA PRO A 43 8.59 -11.98 8.03
C PRO A 43 7.48 -12.99 7.76
N ARG A 44 7.77 -14.30 7.71
CA ARG A 44 6.73 -15.34 7.54
C ARG A 44 5.70 -15.33 8.66
N ALA A 45 6.15 -15.34 9.92
CA ALA A 45 5.26 -15.31 11.06
C ALA A 45 4.39 -14.04 11.09
N PHE A 46 4.93 -12.91 10.64
CA PHE A 46 4.18 -11.67 10.48
C PHE A 46 3.11 -11.80 9.38
N LEU A 47 3.52 -12.27 8.19
CA LEU A 47 2.65 -12.45 7.04
C LEU A 47 1.52 -13.45 7.31
N ASP A 48 1.82 -14.59 7.94
CA ASP A 48 0.86 -15.61 8.32
C ASP A 48 -0.19 -15.10 9.32
N HIS A 49 0.15 -14.07 10.10
CA HIS A 49 -0.76 -13.48 11.06
C HIS A 49 -1.73 -12.47 10.43
N LEU A 50 -1.35 -11.76 9.37
CA LEU A 50 -2.19 -10.70 8.78
C LEU A 50 -3.60 -11.19 8.38
N PRO A 51 -3.78 -12.35 7.72
CA PRO A 51 -5.11 -12.85 7.38
C PRO A 51 -5.95 -13.22 8.61
N THR A 52 -5.34 -13.56 9.75
CA THR A 52 -6.10 -13.95 10.96
C THR A 52 -6.74 -12.76 11.67
N VAL A 53 -6.33 -11.55 11.31
CA VAL A 53 -6.80 -10.27 11.87
C VAL A 53 -7.33 -9.33 10.78
N ASP A 54 -7.73 -9.87 9.63
CA ASP A 54 -8.27 -9.14 8.47
C ASP A 54 -7.45 -7.88 8.12
N SER A 55 -6.12 -7.99 8.19
CA SER A 55 -5.21 -6.86 8.03
C SER A 55 -4.43 -6.92 6.72
N TYR A 56 -3.95 -5.76 6.30
CA TYR A 56 -3.24 -5.61 5.03
C TYR A 56 -2.01 -4.73 5.15
N ILE A 57 -0.97 -5.09 4.40
CA ILE A 57 0.13 -4.18 4.11
C ILE A 57 -0.35 -3.21 3.03
N GLY A 58 -0.03 -1.93 3.17
CA GLY A 58 -0.39 -0.94 2.17
C GLY A 58 0.68 0.13 1.97
N GLY A 59 0.23 1.24 1.40
CA GLY A 59 1.01 2.46 1.27
C GLY A 59 2.31 2.27 0.48
N SER A 60 3.40 2.89 0.92
CA SER A 60 4.64 2.92 0.15
C SER A 60 5.32 1.56 0.03
N ALA A 61 5.22 0.70 1.05
CA ALA A 61 5.93 -0.59 1.10
C ALA A 61 5.34 -1.64 0.16
N VAL A 62 4.06 -1.55 -0.19
CA VAL A 62 3.41 -2.52 -1.07
C VAL A 62 3.59 -2.20 -2.57
N ILE A 63 3.95 -0.96 -2.94
CA ILE A 63 4.14 -0.57 -4.35
C ILE A 63 5.13 -1.51 -5.11
N PRO A 64 6.29 -1.90 -4.56
CA PRO A 64 7.22 -2.86 -5.17
C PRO A 64 6.61 -4.23 -5.45
N PHE A 65 5.58 -4.62 -4.71
CA PHE A 65 4.85 -5.85 -4.97
C PHE A 65 4.25 -5.81 -6.37
N PHE A 66 3.53 -4.72 -6.68
CA PHE A 66 2.84 -4.53 -7.96
C PHE A 66 3.79 -4.23 -9.12
N VAL A 67 4.77 -3.34 -8.91
CA VAL A 67 5.69 -2.95 -10.01
C VAL A 67 6.88 -3.89 -10.17
N ARG A 68 7.04 -4.87 -9.26
CA ARG A 68 8.14 -5.85 -9.22
C ARG A 68 9.53 -5.23 -9.41
N ASP A 69 9.76 -4.08 -8.76
CA ASP A 69 11.04 -3.36 -8.80
C ASP A 69 11.76 -3.42 -7.45
N ALA A 70 12.76 -4.29 -7.35
CA ALA A 70 13.56 -4.49 -6.15
C ALA A 70 14.39 -3.26 -5.74
N ARG A 71 14.56 -2.27 -6.62
CA ARG A 71 15.30 -1.03 -6.28
C ARG A 71 14.46 -0.06 -5.45
N TYR A 72 13.15 -0.25 -5.42
CA TYR A 72 12.29 0.54 -4.57
C TYR A 72 12.38 0.03 -3.14
N LEU A 73 12.82 0.90 -2.23
CA LEU A 73 12.82 0.63 -0.80
C LEU A 73 11.93 1.66 -0.09
N ALA A 74 10.93 1.17 0.65
CA ALA A 74 10.14 2.00 1.55
C ALA A 74 10.91 2.28 2.84
N ASN A 75 10.55 3.36 3.54
CA ASN A 75 11.20 3.74 4.80
C ASN A 75 10.55 3.08 6.01
N ALA A 76 9.30 2.63 5.86
CA ALA A 76 8.52 1.95 6.87
C ALA A 76 7.50 1.03 6.20
N LEU A 77 7.08 0.00 6.93
CA LEU A 77 5.97 -0.89 6.56
C LEU A 77 4.67 -0.34 7.12
N GLU A 78 3.75 0.07 6.27
CA GLU A 78 2.42 0.53 6.68
C GLU A 78 1.45 -0.65 6.73
N VAL A 79 0.80 -0.85 7.87
CA VAL A 79 -0.11 -1.97 8.13
C VAL A 79 -1.46 -1.41 8.53
N PHE A 80 -2.49 -1.70 7.75
CA PHE A 80 -3.86 -1.24 7.95
C PHE A 80 -4.67 -2.32 8.62
N VAL A 81 -5.28 -1.98 9.76
CA VAL A 81 -5.84 -2.95 10.69
C VAL A 81 -7.23 -2.52 11.15
N PRO A 82 -8.23 -3.42 11.13
CA PRO A 82 -9.51 -3.17 11.75
C PRO A 82 -9.35 -2.81 13.23
N PHE A 83 -10.14 -1.85 13.72
CA PHE A 83 -10.01 -1.40 15.12
C PHE A 83 -10.17 -2.53 16.16
N LEU A 84 -10.90 -3.61 15.83
CA LEU A 84 -11.10 -4.76 16.71
C LEU A 84 -9.84 -5.58 16.93
N HIS A 85 -8.88 -5.54 15.99
CA HIS A 85 -7.67 -6.35 16.01
C HIS A 85 -6.39 -5.57 16.31
N VAL A 86 -6.48 -4.24 16.53
CA VAL A 86 -5.30 -3.38 16.76
C VAL A 86 -4.45 -3.86 17.94
N LEU A 87 -5.07 -4.31 19.04
CA LEU A 87 -4.34 -4.84 20.20
C LEU A 87 -3.68 -6.19 19.92
N GLU A 88 -4.33 -7.03 19.12
CA GLU A 88 -3.83 -8.37 18.77
C GLU A 88 -2.56 -8.26 17.93
N ILE A 89 -2.60 -7.47 16.86
CA ILE A 89 -1.43 -7.26 15.99
C ILE A 89 -0.34 -6.45 16.69
N GLY A 90 -0.69 -5.47 17.55
CA GLY A 90 0.28 -4.74 18.36
C GLY A 90 1.04 -5.69 19.31
N ARG A 91 0.35 -6.66 19.92
CA ARG A 91 1.00 -7.74 20.68
C ARG A 91 1.88 -8.61 19.81
N HIS A 92 1.46 -8.95 18.59
CA HIS A 92 2.31 -9.72 17.68
C HIS A 92 3.59 -8.95 17.33
N ILE A 93 3.49 -7.66 17.01
CA ILE A 93 4.66 -6.82 16.71
C ILE A 93 5.60 -6.77 17.92
N THR A 94 5.09 -6.55 19.12
CA THR A 94 5.93 -6.43 20.32
C THR A 94 6.52 -7.77 20.78
N GLN A 95 5.71 -8.82 20.87
CA GLN A 95 6.09 -10.11 21.47
C GLN A 95 6.77 -11.06 20.48
N VAL A 96 6.33 -11.07 19.21
CA VAL A 96 6.85 -12.00 18.19
C VAL A 96 7.97 -11.34 17.38
N GLN A 97 7.76 -10.09 16.98
CA GLN A 97 8.69 -9.32 16.14
C GLN A 97 9.68 -8.48 16.96
N GLY A 98 9.56 -8.45 18.29
CA GLY A 98 10.47 -7.71 19.17
C GLY A 98 10.37 -6.19 19.01
N GLY A 99 9.23 -5.69 18.54
CA GLY A 99 8.98 -4.27 18.35
C GLY A 99 8.82 -3.51 19.67
N GLN A 100 9.22 -2.24 19.66
CA GLN A 100 8.95 -1.28 20.72
C GLN A 100 8.06 -0.17 20.14
N GLU A 101 6.99 0.15 20.85
CA GLU A 101 6.15 1.31 20.53
C GLU A 101 6.95 2.60 20.77
N GLU A 102 6.90 3.54 19.83
CA GLU A 102 7.50 4.87 20.00
C GLU A 102 6.40 5.82 20.50
N ASP A 103 6.61 6.41 21.70
CA ASP A 103 5.61 7.17 22.47
C ASP A 103 5.10 8.46 21.80
N ASP A 104 5.70 8.89 20.69
CA ASP A 104 5.47 10.25 20.16
C ASP A 104 5.48 10.29 18.63
N PHE A 105 4.37 9.86 18.03
CA PHE A 105 4.08 10.11 16.61
C PHE A 105 2.99 11.19 16.48
N GLY A 106 3.20 12.31 17.17
CA GLY A 106 2.36 13.51 17.21
C GLY A 106 1.19 13.35 18.19
N SER A 107 1.08 14.30 19.13
CA SER A 107 0.02 14.33 20.12
C SER A 107 -1.37 14.36 19.47
N ASP A 108 -2.34 13.70 20.10
CA ASP A 108 -3.74 13.60 19.67
C ASP A 108 -4.34 14.95 19.19
N ASP A 109 -3.87 16.07 19.73
CA ASP A 109 -4.33 17.43 19.37
C ASP A 109 -3.98 17.88 17.92
N ASP A 110 -2.94 17.33 17.28
CA ASP A 110 -2.55 17.70 15.89
C ASP A 110 -3.33 16.91 14.82
N PHE A 111 -4.05 15.86 15.23
CA PHE A 111 -4.65 14.88 14.33
C PHE A 111 -6.17 14.84 14.33
N ASP A 112 -6.82 15.60 15.21
CA ASP A 112 -8.27 15.57 15.42
C ASP A 112 -9.05 15.85 14.11
N ASP A 113 -8.54 16.73 13.24
CA ASP A 113 -9.12 16.97 11.92
C ASP A 113 -8.57 16.02 10.84
N TYR A 114 -7.33 15.53 10.95
CA TYR A 114 -6.66 14.79 9.88
C TYR A 114 -7.08 13.31 9.79
N LEU A 115 -7.20 12.62 10.92
CA LEU A 115 -7.48 11.18 10.95
C LEU A 115 -8.89 10.83 10.45
N PRO A 116 -9.97 11.55 10.82
CA PRO A 116 -11.31 11.27 10.31
C PRO A 116 -11.40 11.38 8.77
N HIS A 117 -10.71 12.35 8.16
CA HIS A 117 -10.65 12.50 6.71
C HIS A 117 -9.95 11.34 6.00
N ARG A 118 -9.09 10.61 6.72
CA ARG A 118 -8.39 9.43 6.23
C ARG A 118 -9.11 8.12 6.55
N ALA A 119 -10.28 8.17 7.19
CA ALA A 119 -10.92 7.00 7.79
C ALA A 119 -9.98 6.23 8.75
N SER A 120 -9.05 6.92 9.38
CA SER A 120 -8.15 6.38 10.41
C SER A 120 -8.66 6.77 11.80
N ARG A 121 -8.35 5.94 12.80
CA ARG A 121 -8.64 6.18 14.21
C ARG A 121 -7.38 6.52 15.00
N SER A 122 -6.28 5.82 14.74
CA SER A 122 -4.98 6.09 15.34
C SER A 122 -3.87 5.61 14.43
N VAL A 123 -2.67 6.16 14.63
CA VAL A 123 -1.46 5.73 13.94
C VAL A 123 -0.40 5.51 15.02
N THR A 124 0.09 4.28 15.13
CA THR A 124 1.08 3.90 16.12
C THR A 124 2.34 3.47 15.41
N ARG A 125 3.49 3.99 15.83
CA ARG A 125 4.78 3.63 15.25
C ARG A 125 5.49 2.62 16.14
N TYR A 126 5.95 1.54 15.52
CA TYR A 126 6.77 0.52 16.16
C TYR A 126 8.16 0.49 15.52
N ARG A 127 9.20 0.46 16.35
CA ARG A 127 10.55 0.13 15.93
C ARG A 127 10.86 -1.32 16.24
N THR A 128 11.16 -2.10 15.21
CA THR A 128 11.63 -3.48 15.35
C THR A 128 13.15 -3.53 15.19
N PRO A 129 13.81 -4.66 15.51
CA PRO A 129 15.23 -4.84 15.22
C PRO A 129 15.59 -4.76 13.73
N ALA A 130 14.63 -4.99 12.84
CA ALA A 130 14.83 -4.97 11.39
C ALA A 130 14.55 -3.59 10.78
N GLY A 131 13.49 -2.89 11.24
CA GLY A 131 13.09 -1.61 10.68
C GLY A 131 11.90 -0.98 11.40
N VAL A 132 11.11 -0.19 10.66
CA VAL A 132 9.97 0.56 11.20
C VAL A 132 8.67 0.00 10.65
N VAL A 133 7.70 -0.22 11.54
CA VAL A 133 6.32 -0.60 11.21
C VAL A 133 5.40 0.53 11.68
N ILE A 134 4.55 1.03 10.80
CA ILE A 134 3.51 2.00 11.11
C ILE A 134 2.18 1.25 11.10
N LEU A 135 1.60 1.11 12.28
CA LEU A 135 0.31 0.48 12.49
C LEU A 135 -0.79 1.53 12.37
N ILE A 136 -1.64 1.40 11.36
CA ILE A 136 -2.74 2.31 11.08
C ILE A 136 -4.03 1.62 11.49
N CYS A 137 -4.58 2.07 12.62
CA CYS A 137 -5.86 1.60 13.13
C CYS A 137 -6.98 2.27 12.34
N CYS A 138 -7.76 1.49 11.62
CA CYS A 138 -8.84 1.97 10.79
C CYS A 138 -10.06 2.38 11.64
N ARG A 139 -10.77 3.44 11.22
CA ARG A 139 -11.99 3.89 11.90
C ARG A 139 -13.16 2.90 11.73
N TYR A 140 -13.19 2.22 10.60
CA TYR A 140 -14.21 1.24 10.24
C TYR A 140 -13.67 -0.19 10.40
N ILE A 141 -14.58 -1.17 10.36
CA ILE A 141 -14.21 -2.60 10.36
C ILE A 141 -13.42 -2.94 9.10
N ASP A 142 -13.78 -2.35 7.96
CA ASP A 142 -13.08 -2.56 6.70
C ASP A 142 -11.83 -1.65 6.61
N PRO A 143 -10.61 -2.22 6.63
CA PRO A 143 -9.38 -1.44 6.53
C PRO A 143 -9.17 -0.84 5.14
N LEU A 144 -9.85 -1.36 4.12
CA LEU A 144 -9.76 -0.84 2.75
C LEU A 144 -10.30 0.59 2.64
N ALA A 145 -11.23 0.99 3.52
CA ALA A 145 -11.73 2.36 3.56
C ALA A 145 -10.59 3.38 3.78
N THR A 146 -9.66 3.08 4.70
CA THR A 146 -8.49 3.91 4.97
C THR A 146 -7.52 3.95 3.77
N ILE A 147 -7.32 2.80 3.11
CA ILE A 147 -6.45 2.68 1.94
C ILE A 147 -7.03 3.46 0.74
N ALA A 148 -8.36 3.44 0.56
CA ALA A 148 -9.05 4.24 -0.45
C ALA A 148 -8.83 5.75 -0.23
N CYS A 149 -8.72 6.18 1.03
CA CYS A 149 -8.41 7.55 1.42
C CYS A 149 -6.92 7.93 1.33
N ALA A 150 -6.05 7.12 0.69
CA ALA A 150 -4.62 7.44 0.59
C ALA A 150 -4.34 8.74 -0.19
N TRP A 151 -3.21 9.39 0.04
CA TRP A 151 -2.93 10.71 -0.55
C TRP A 151 -2.66 10.67 -2.07
N SER A 152 -2.35 9.50 -2.65
CA SER A 152 -2.19 9.34 -4.10
C SER A 152 -2.67 7.99 -4.59
N SER A 153 -3.00 7.91 -5.88
CA SER A 153 -3.50 6.68 -6.52
C SER A 153 -2.50 5.51 -6.46
N LEU A 154 -1.20 5.80 -6.34
CA LEU A 154 -0.16 4.77 -6.14
C LEU A 154 -0.32 4.02 -4.82
N HIS A 155 -0.91 4.65 -3.81
CA HIS A 155 -1.06 4.11 -2.46
C HIS A 155 -2.45 3.52 -2.22
N VAL A 156 -3.34 3.57 -3.23
CA VAL A 156 -4.64 2.89 -3.20
C VAL A 156 -4.41 1.43 -3.57
N CYS A 157 -3.67 0.74 -2.73
CA CYS A 157 -3.22 -0.63 -2.95
C CYS A 157 -2.95 -1.33 -1.63
N TYR A 158 -3.17 -2.64 -1.63
CA TYR A 158 -3.07 -3.46 -0.44
C TYR A 158 -2.62 -4.88 -0.80
N ALA A 159 -1.99 -5.55 0.15
CA ALA A 159 -1.63 -6.96 0.03
C ALA A 159 -1.50 -7.65 1.39
N ASN A 160 -1.89 -8.91 1.43
CA ASN A 160 -1.50 -9.91 2.41
C ASN A 160 -1.33 -11.27 1.67
N PRO A 161 -0.91 -12.35 2.34
CA PRO A 161 -0.67 -13.63 1.66
C PRO A 161 -1.89 -14.23 0.93
N THR A 162 -3.10 -13.82 1.30
CA THR A 162 -4.36 -14.36 0.77
C THR A 162 -4.98 -13.46 -0.29
N PHE A 163 -4.90 -12.15 -0.11
CA PHE A 163 -5.58 -11.15 -0.93
C PHE A 163 -4.64 -9.97 -1.23
N PHE A 164 -4.70 -9.48 -2.45
CA PHE A 164 -4.07 -8.23 -2.83
C PHE A 164 -4.94 -7.52 -3.87
N GLY A 165 -4.87 -6.21 -3.91
CA GLY A 165 -5.68 -5.40 -4.80
C GLY A 165 -5.13 -4.00 -4.97
N HIS A 166 -5.55 -3.34 -6.04
CA HIS A 166 -5.07 -2.02 -6.39
C HIS A 166 -6.18 -1.27 -7.11
N GLY A 167 -6.52 -0.04 -6.67
CA GLY A 167 -7.60 0.75 -7.29
C GLY A 167 -7.23 1.37 -8.65
N TYR A 168 -5.93 1.58 -8.89
CA TYR A 168 -5.37 2.15 -10.13
C TYR A 168 -4.23 1.31 -10.77
N PRO A 169 -4.43 0.01 -11.03
CA PRO A 169 -3.33 -0.91 -11.36
C PRO A 169 -2.65 -0.54 -12.68
N GLY A 170 -3.42 -0.16 -13.70
CA GLY A 170 -2.86 0.26 -15.00
C GLY A 170 -1.91 1.45 -14.88
N MET A 171 -2.30 2.47 -14.08
CA MET A 171 -1.44 3.63 -13.84
C MET A 171 -0.16 3.24 -13.08
N THR A 172 -0.29 2.47 -12.01
CA THR A 172 0.86 2.06 -11.18
C THR A 172 1.86 1.21 -11.97
N LEU A 173 1.38 0.28 -12.80
CA LEU A 173 2.23 -0.53 -13.69
C LEU A 173 2.96 0.33 -14.74
N GLU A 174 2.35 1.42 -15.19
CA GLU A 174 2.98 2.44 -16.05
C GLU A 174 3.83 3.46 -15.26
N ARG A 175 4.02 3.25 -13.94
CA ARG A 175 4.71 4.16 -13.01
C ARG A 175 4.12 5.57 -12.99
N ARG A 176 2.79 5.67 -13.02
CA ARG A 176 2.05 6.93 -12.97
C ARG A 176 1.15 6.99 -11.74
N GLY A 177 0.98 8.18 -11.20
CA GLY A 177 0.10 8.40 -10.05
C GLY A 177 -0.61 9.75 -10.08
N LEU A 178 -1.86 9.75 -9.63
CA LEU A 178 -2.64 10.94 -9.35
C LEU A 178 -2.48 11.33 -7.89
N ILE A 179 -2.24 12.61 -7.65
CA ILE A 179 -2.26 13.19 -6.31
C ILE A 179 -3.74 13.41 -5.93
N GLY A 180 -4.14 12.84 -4.79
CA GLY A 180 -5.51 12.83 -4.30
C GLY A 180 -5.87 14.01 -3.43
N ASP A 181 -4.94 14.41 -2.59
CA ASP A 181 -5.10 15.56 -1.72
C ASP A 181 -3.77 16.29 -1.55
N GLY A 182 -3.88 17.60 -1.37
CA GLY A 182 -2.77 18.45 -0.94
C GLY A 182 -2.77 18.64 0.57
N ILE A 183 -3.36 17.70 1.33
CA ILE A 183 -3.48 17.82 2.79
C ILE A 183 -2.11 17.53 3.42
N GLY A 184 -1.69 18.47 4.27
CA GLY A 184 -0.37 18.53 4.90
C GLY A 184 0.37 19.81 4.50
N GLU A 185 1.50 20.06 5.14
CA GLU A 185 2.32 21.23 4.79
C GLU A 185 2.88 21.09 3.36
N ALA A 186 2.99 22.22 2.65
CA ALA A 186 3.43 22.24 1.27
C ALA A 186 4.80 21.56 1.08
N ASP A 187 5.71 21.73 2.05
CA ASP A 187 7.04 21.14 2.02
C ASP A 187 7.00 19.61 2.16
N GLU A 188 6.10 19.07 2.97
CA GLU A 188 5.91 17.63 3.11
C GLU A 188 5.33 17.00 1.84
N VAL A 189 4.32 17.64 1.24
CA VAL A 189 3.73 17.18 -0.02
C VAL A 189 4.80 17.20 -1.12
N CYS A 190 5.57 18.29 -1.21
CA CYS A 190 6.69 18.40 -2.15
C CYS A 190 7.78 17.35 -1.90
N ALA A 191 8.10 17.05 -0.64
CA ALA A 191 9.07 16.02 -0.28
C ALA A 191 8.56 14.62 -0.66
N ARG A 192 7.29 14.30 -0.37
CA ARG A 192 6.63 13.04 -0.79
C ARG A 192 6.68 12.87 -2.31
N MET A 193 6.31 13.91 -3.06
CA MET A 193 6.36 13.90 -4.52
C MET A 193 7.78 13.71 -5.07
N ARG A 194 8.77 14.44 -4.54
CA ARG A 194 10.18 14.30 -4.94
C ARG A 194 10.70 12.88 -4.71
N ARG A 195 10.37 12.26 -3.56
CA ARG A 195 10.75 10.87 -3.29
C ARG A 195 10.22 9.90 -4.34
N MET A 196 8.93 10.02 -4.72
CA MET A 196 8.34 9.14 -5.73
C MET A 196 8.92 9.39 -7.13
N ARG A 197 9.16 10.65 -7.49
CA ARG A 197 9.83 11.01 -8.76
C ARG A 197 11.24 10.44 -8.85
N ASN A 198 12.01 10.50 -7.76
CA ASN A 198 13.34 9.90 -7.69
C ASN A 198 13.32 8.37 -7.84
N ARG A 199 12.19 7.72 -7.55
CA ARG A 199 11.95 6.29 -7.76
C ARG A 199 11.39 5.98 -9.17
N GLY A 200 11.33 6.98 -10.05
CA GLY A 200 10.88 6.85 -11.43
C GLY A 200 9.37 6.92 -11.64
N PHE A 201 8.60 7.41 -10.67
CA PHE A 201 7.17 7.63 -10.83
C PHE A 201 6.85 9.03 -11.37
N ASP A 202 5.94 9.10 -12.33
CA ASP A 202 5.37 10.36 -12.82
C ASP A 202 4.09 10.69 -12.04
N LEU A 203 4.17 11.67 -11.15
CA LEU A 203 3.06 12.14 -10.33
C LEU A 203 2.49 13.44 -10.86
N ARG A 204 1.16 13.48 -11.05
CA ARG A 204 0.40 14.63 -11.55
C ARG A 204 -0.89 14.84 -10.77
N VAL A 205 -1.42 16.06 -10.79
CA VAL A 205 -2.70 16.40 -10.13
C VAL A 205 -3.92 15.99 -10.98
N SER A 206 -3.74 15.94 -12.30
CA SER A 206 -4.80 15.59 -13.23
C SER A 206 -4.28 14.70 -14.34
N ALA A 207 -5.07 13.69 -14.72
CA ALA A 207 -4.68 12.78 -15.78
C ALA A 207 -4.58 13.46 -17.15
N ARG A 208 -5.29 14.58 -17.36
CA ARG A 208 -5.21 15.35 -18.61
C ARG A 208 -3.82 15.92 -18.89
N ALA A 209 -2.95 15.96 -17.88
CA ALA A 209 -1.57 16.33 -18.10
C ALA A 209 -0.82 15.30 -18.97
N TRP A 210 -1.22 14.03 -18.98
CA TRP A 210 -0.66 13.02 -19.89
C TRP A 210 -1.37 13.07 -21.26
N PRO A 211 -0.62 13.15 -22.38
CA PRO A 211 -1.18 13.31 -23.73
C PRO A 211 -2.28 12.30 -24.11
N GLU A 212 -2.14 11.04 -23.68
CA GLU A 212 -3.09 9.94 -23.96
C GLU A 212 -4.45 10.10 -23.29
N TYR A 213 -4.54 10.88 -22.20
CA TYR A 213 -5.80 11.14 -21.49
C TYR A 213 -6.33 12.55 -21.74
N ALA A 214 -5.51 13.45 -22.31
CA ALA A 214 -5.85 14.85 -22.55
C ALA A 214 -7.13 15.04 -23.39
N ARG A 215 -7.40 14.09 -24.31
CA ARG A 215 -8.54 14.14 -25.24
C ARG A 215 -9.75 13.30 -24.80
N LEU A 216 -9.70 12.64 -23.63
CA LEU A 216 -10.82 11.84 -23.14
C LEU A 216 -11.91 12.73 -22.55
N SER A 217 -13.14 12.58 -23.07
CA SER A 217 -14.32 13.36 -22.67
C SER A 217 -15.38 12.46 -22.02
N PRO A 218 -16.05 12.88 -20.92
CA PRO A 218 -15.79 14.10 -20.16
C PRO A 218 -14.51 14.01 -19.29
N CYS A 219 -14.06 12.79 -18.99
CA CYS A 219 -12.85 12.50 -18.22
C CYS A 219 -12.29 11.10 -18.55
N ALA A 220 -11.17 10.73 -17.91
CA ALA A 220 -10.49 9.45 -18.10
C ALA A 220 -10.99 8.31 -17.17
N ALA A 221 -12.22 8.41 -16.63
CA ALA A 221 -12.74 7.44 -15.65
C ALA A 221 -12.84 6.00 -16.21
N ARG A 222 -13.20 5.85 -17.49
CA ARG A 222 -13.25 4.54 -18.19
C ARG A 222 -11.90 3.83 -18.28
N ARG A 223 -10.80 4.54 -18.01
CA ARG A 223 -9.44 3.99 -17.96
C ARG A 223 -8.89 3.95 -16.53
N PHE A 224 -9.76 4.11 -15.52
CA PHE A 224 -9.36 4.19 -14.12
C PHE A 224 -8.26 5.25 -13.91
N ALA A 225 -8.42 6.41 -14.53
CA ALA A 225 -7.42 7.49 -14.49
C ALA A 225 -8.08 8.85 -14.22
N CYS A 226 -9.26 8.90 -13.61
CA CYS A 226 -9.89 10.16 -13.26
C CYS A 226 -9.64 10.53 -11.79
N HIS A 227 -9.21 11.77 -11.54
CA HIS A 227 -8.90 12.26 -10.20
C HIS A 227 -10.16 12.42 -9.32
N THR A 228 -11.33 12.60 -9.93
CA THR A 228 -12.63 12.63 -9.24
C THR A 228 -13.32 11.27 -9.20
N GLN A 229 -12.67 10.21 -9.70
CA GLN A 229 -13.25 8.87 -9.66
C GLN A 229 -13.34 8.39 -8.22
N PRO A 230 -14.48 7.80 -7.80
CA PRO A 230 -14.57 7.12 -6.52
C PRO A 230 -13.45 6.09 -6.40
N ARG A 231 -12.74 6.13 -5.28
CA ARG A 231 -11.68 5.18 -4.98
C ARG A 231 -12.32 3.97 -4.32
N ASN A 232 -12.47 2.91 -5.09
CA ASN A 232 -13.03 1.66 -4.62
C ASN A 232 -12.16 0.49 -5.11
N PHE A 233 -12.44 -0.68 -4.58
CA PHE A 233 -11.80 -1.95 -4.94
C PHE A 233 -12.81 -2.87 -5.64
N LEU A 234 -13.70 -2.26 -6.44
CA LEU A 234 -14.60 -3.02 -7.29
C LEU A 234 -13.80 -3.42 -8.53
N ASP A 235 -13.26 -4.64 -8.48
CA ASP A 235 -12.56 -5.30 -9.58
C ASP A 235 -13.59 -5.71 -10.65
N ASP A 236 -14.03 -4.77 -11.49
CA ASP A 236 -14.79 -5.04 -12.74
C ASP A 236 -13.84 -5.09 -13.96
#